data_AF-U9T3F6-F1
#
_entry.id   AF-U9T3F6-F1
#
_cell.length_a   1.000
_cell.length_b   1.000
_cell.length_c   1.000
_cell.angle_alpha   90.00
_cell.angle_beta   90.00
_cell.angle_gamma   90.00
#
_symmetry.space_group_name_H-M   'P 1'
#
loop_
_entity.id
_entity.type
_entity.pdbx_description
1 polymer ?
#
loop_
_entity_poly.entity_id
_entity_poly.type
_entity_poly.pdbx_seq_one_letter_code
_entity_poly.pdbx_strand_id
1 'polypeptide(L)'
;KRLGIKAWKFTPESRFLSLNIVRIDDKIVRVENEEDEVESVYNGETDKIRVVDNDKNDDIIIKISFNAKSDVMIQTNYPLFNINKALNMQYPPPIEYWFYYYEITISSNPNNDKTIIAIGLATKNYSINRLPGCDTHSVGFHSDEGRTFHNEGYTGSKYAEKWGKVNDVIGCGYCPNTGQIFFTMNGKNLGIAYTSLFYNWYPTIGSNGFCSLNVNFGQKEFKYKEANGMSVAGIISQELLNKVEEIIDVDKLN
;
A
#
# COMPACT_ATOMS: atom_id res chain seq x y z
N LYS A 1 -7.30 -10.18 17.05
CA LYS A 1 -6.13 -9.29 17.26
C LYS A 1 -5.93 -8.47 16.00
N ARG A 2 -6.07 -7.14 16.06
CA ARG A 2 -5.80 -6.25 14.92
C ARG A 2 -4.29 -6.26 14.69
N LEU A 3 -3.85 -6.66 13.49
CA LEU A 3 -2.43 -6.69 13.14
C LEU A 3 -1.98 -5.28 12.81
N GLY A 4 -0.95 -4.80 13.51
CA GLY A 4 -0.34 -3.49 13.20
C GLY A 4 0.38 -3.50 11.86
N ILE A 5 0.62 -2.31 11.31
CA ILE A 5 1.24 -2.13 9.98
C ILE A 5 2.59 -2.86 9.83
N LYS A 6 3.39 -2.92 10.90
CA LYS A 6 4.71 -3.58 10.93
C LYS A 6 4.65 -5.10 10.70
N ALA A 7 3.48 -5.72 10.78
CA ALA A 7 3.31 -7.15 10.51
C ALA A 7 3.12 -7.47 9.01
N TRP A 8 2.80 -6.46 8.19
CA TRP A 8 2.52 -6.61 6.78
C TRP A 8 3.82 -6.62 5.96
N LYS A 9 3.98 -7.66 5.15
CA LYS A 9 5.14 -7.83 4.28
C LYS A 9 4.79 -8.68 3.07
N PHE A 10 5.53 -8.52 1.98
CA PHE A 10 5.46 -9.44 0.85
C PHE A 10 6.15 -10.76 1.19
N THR A 11 5.57 -11.86 0.70
CA THR A 11 6.09 -13.22 0.88
C THR A 11 6.31 -13.88 -0.49
N PRO A 12 7.49 -13.66 -1.12
CA PRO A 12 7.84 -14.36 -2.34
C PRO A 12 7.97 -15.86 -2.08
N GLU A 13 7.71 -16.68 -3.10
CA GLU A 13 8.04 -18.10 -3.03
C GLU A 13 9.55 -18.31 -2.85
N SER A 14 9.93 -19.33 -2.08
CA SER A 14 11.33 -19.66 -1.81
C SER A 14 12.16 -19.83 -3.08
N ARG A 15 11.55 -20.34 -4.17
CA ARG A 15 12.23 -20.48 -5.47
C ARG A 15 12.63 -19.12 -6.06
N PHE A 16 11.79 -18.09 -5.95
CA PHE A 16 12.09 -16.75 -6.45
C PHE A 16 13.24 -16.09 -5.69
N LEU A 17 13.33 -16.33 -4.38
CA LEU A 17 14.46 -15.89 -3.56
C LEU A 17 15.75 -16.63 -3.95
N SER A 18 15.70 -17.96 -4.07
CA SER A 18 16.86 -18.78 -4.39
C SER A 18 17.48 -18.48 -5.77
N LEU A 19 16.63 -18.09 -6.72
CA LEU A 19 17.04 -17.74 -8.09
C LEU A 19 17.31 -16.24 -8.27
N ASN A 20 17.26 -15.44 -7.20
CA ASN A 20 17.38 -13.98 -7.23
C ASN A 20 16.43 -13.31 -8.24
N ILE A 21 15.22 -13.86 -8.40
CA ILE A 21 14.15 -13.28 -9.24
C ILE A 21 13.49 -12.12 -8.49
N VAL A 22 13.32 -12.28 -7.16
CA VAL A 22 12.81 -11.23 -6.27
C VAL A 22 13.74 -11.08 -5.08
N ARG A 23 14.04 -9.84 -4.73
CA ARG A 23 14.73 -9.47 -3.49
C ARG A 23 13.88 -8.46 -2.71
N ILE A 24 13.79 -8.64 -1.40
CA ILE A 24 13.13 -7.71 -0.49
C ILE A 24 14.17 -7.25 0.54
N ASP A 25 14.38 -5.95 0.65
CA ASP A 25 15.23 -5.33 1.66
C ASP A 25 14.35 -4.43 2.56
N ASP A 26 14.11 -4.88 3.79
CA ASP A 26 13.42 -4.11 4.83
C ASP A 26 14.49 -3.33 5.63
N LYS A 27 14.93 -2.18 5.12
CA LYS A 27 15.88 -1.34 5.85
C LYS A 27 15.13 -0.35 6.74
N ILE A 28 15.45 -0.37 8.03
CA ILE A 28 15.13 0.73 8.92
C ILE A 28 16.12 1.85 8.59
N VAL A 29 15.66 2.92 7.94
CA VAL A 29 16.49 4.09 7.68
C VAL A 29 16.24 5.09 8.80
N ARG A 30 17.26 5.32 9.63
CA ARG A 30 17.27 6.45 10.56
C ARG A 30 17.66 7.68 9.75
N VAL A 31 16.75 8.62 9.61
CA VAL A 31 17.12 9.95 9.09
C VAL A 31 17.78 10.68 10.27
N GLU A 32 19.09 10.82 10.23
CA GLU A 32 19.77 11.81 11.07
C GLU A 32 19.44 13.17 10.47
N ASN A 33 18.66 13.99 11.18
CA ASN A 33 18.44 15.37 10.77
C ASN A 33 19.77 16.12 10.98
N GLU A 34 20.45 16.48 9.88
CA GLU A 34 21.46 17.53 9.89
C GLU A 34 20.74 18.87 10.02
N GLU A 35 20.43 19.30 11.25
CA GLU A 35 20.21 20.69 11.65
C GLU A 35 19.81 20.71 13.13
N ASP A 36 20.80 20.80 14.01
CA ASP A 36 20.64 21.40 15.35
C ASP A 36 21.96 22.12 15.66
N GLU A 37 22.02 23.40 15.29
CA GLU A 37 23.07 24.31 15.76
C GLU A 37 22.98 24.41 17.30
N VAL A 38 24.13 24.20 17.94
CA VAL A 38 24.28 24.24 19.39
C VAL A 38 24.26 25.70 19.85
N GLU A 39 23.14 26.17 20.42
CA GLU A 39 23.17 27.34 21.30
C GLU A 39 23.29 26.90 22.77
N SER A 40 24.46 27.17 23.33
CA SER A 40 24.76 26.95 24.74
C SER A 40 24.11 28.02 25.63
N VAL A 41 23.35 27.61 26.65
CA VAL A 41 23.14 28.44 27.84
C VAL A 41 23.18 27.55 29.08
N TYR A 42 24.24 27.69 29.88
CA TYR A 42 24.26 27.28 31.28
C TYR A 42 23.59 28.37 32.12
N ASN A 43 22.63 27.99 32.97
CA ASN A 43 22.67 28.26 34.42
C ASN A 43 21.38 27.81 35.15
N GLY A 44 21.56 27.02 36.21
CA GLY A 44 20.81 27.18 37.46
C GLY A 44 19.48 26.46 37.64
N GLU A 45 19.56 25.25 38.20
CA GLU A 45 18.65 24.65 39.20
C GLU A 45 17.13 24.40 38.95
N THR A 46 16.79 23.16 39.32
CA THR A 46 15.50 22.54 39.67
C THR A 46 14.66 21.88 38.57
N ASP A 47 14.57 20.56 38.73
CA ASP A 47 13.88 19.58 37.92
C ASP A 47 12.41 19.94 37.61
N LYS A 48 12.13 20.10 36.32
CA LYS A 48 10.88 19.65 35.72
C LYS A 48 11.22 18.71 34.58
N ILE A 49 10.88 17.44 34.79
CA ILE A 49 10.94 16.38 33.80
C ILE A 49 10.22 16.89 32.53
N ARG A 50 11.00 17.26 31.51
CA ARG A 50 10.47 17.30 30.14
C ARG A 50 10.28 15.84 29.76
N VAL A 51 9.04 15.44 29.53
CA VAL A 51 8.75 14.24 28.74
C VAL A 51 9.35 14.54 27.37
N VAL A 52 10.56 14.04 27.14
CA VAL A 52 11.14 13.98 25.80
C VAL A 52 10.43 12.82 25.13
N ASP A 53 9.36 13.12 24.39
CA ASP A 53 8.84 12.18 23.40
C ASP A 53 9.93 11.97 22.35
N ASN A 54 10.75 10.95 22.58
CA ASN A 54 11.73 10.44 21.63
C ASN A 54 11.02 9.61 20.55
N ASP A 55 10.03 10.20 19.87
CA ASP A 55 9.48 9.62 18.64
C ASP A 55 10.42 9.94 17.47
N LYS A 56 11.63 9.35 17.53
CA LYS A 56 12.46 9.16 16.34
C LYS A 56 11.70 8.19 15.45
N ASN A 57 10.90 8.72 14.53
CA ASN A 57 10.22 7.95 13.50
C ASN A 57 11.27 7.32 12.58
N ASP A 58 11.74 6.14 12.97
CA ASP A 58 12.55 5.24 12.16
C ASP A 58 11.76 4.94 10.86
N ASP A 59 12.20 5.52 9.76
CA ASP A 59 11.51 5.53 8.48
C ASP A 59 11.70 4.16 7.81
N ILE A 60 10.76 3.23 8.03
CA ILE A 60 10.82 1.89 7.44
C ILE A 60 10.53 1.98 5.93
N ILE A 61 11.55 1.69 5.12
CA ILE A 61 11.41 1.59 3.66
C ILE A 61 11.45 0.11 3.28
N ILE A 62 10.33 -0.37 2.74
CA ILE A 62 10.24 -1.72 2.17
C ILE A 62 10.66 -1.60 0.71
N LYS A 63 11.86 -2.10 0.37
CA LYS A 63 12.36 -2.09 -1.01
C LYS A 63 12.21 -3.46 -1.64
N ILE A 64 11.68 -3.51 -2.86
CA ILE A 64 11.50 -4.73 -3.65
C ILE A 64 12.25 -4.56 -4.96
N SER A 65 13.06 -5.55 -5.32
CA SER A 65 13.73 -5.61 -6.62
C SER A 65 13.29 -6.86 -7.37
N PHE A 66 12.81 -6.67 -8.59
CA PHE A 66 12.53 -7.74 -9.54
C PHE A 66 13.69 -7.87 -10.54
N ASN A 67 14.05 -9.11 -10.86
CA ASN A 67 15.00 -9.48 -11.90
C ASN A 67 14.40 -10.60 -12.75
N ALA A 68 13.17 -10.37 -13.22
CA ALA A 68 12.38 -11.35 -13.93
C ALA A 68 12.71 -11.34 -15.43
N LYS A 69 12.49 -12.49 -16.09
CA LYS A 69 12.56 -12.66 -17.56
C LYS A 69 11.21 -12.97 -18.19
N SER A 70 10.20 -13.12 -17.35
CA SER A 70 8.80 -13.42 -17.66
C SER A 70 7.95 -12.90 -16.50
N ASP A 71 6.64 -12.91 -16.66
CA ASP A 71 5.72 -12.51 -15.59
C ASP A 71 5.99 -13.24 -14.28
N VAL A 72 6.20 -12.45 -13.23
CA VAL A 72 6.20 -12.94 -11.84
C VAL A 72 5.44 -11.96 -10.97
N MET A 73 4.80 -12.46 -9.91
CA MET A 73 4.16 -11.64 -8.90
C MET A 73 4.50 -12.10 -7.49
N ILE A 74 4.31 -11.21 -6.53
CA ILE A 74 4.40 -11.47 -5.10
C ILE A 74 3.20 -10.88 -4.38
N GLN A 75 2.78 -11.54 -3.30
CA GLN A 75 1.64 -11.14 -2.47
C GLN A 75 2.09 -10.85 -1.05
N THR A 76 1.28 -10.07 -0.34
CA THR A 76 1.44 -9.89 1.10
C THR A 76 1.07 -11.16 1.89
N ASN A 77 1.51 -11.22 3.14
CA ASN A 77 1.22 -12.33 4.06
C ASN A 77 -0.22 -12.31 4.63
N TYR A 78 -0.93 -11.18 4.57
CA TYR A 78 -2.27 -11.02 5.11
C TYR A 78 -3.25 -10.47 4.08
N PRO A 79 -4.54 -10.87 4.11
CA PRO A 79 -5.54 -10.32 3.23
C PRO A 79 -6.14 -9.01 3.78
N LEU A 80 -6.52 -8.11 2.88
CA LEU A 80 -7.56 -7.12 3.07
C LEU A 80 -8.89 -7.87 3.15
N PHE A 81 -9.58 -7.74 4.28
CA PHE A 81 -10.83 -8.46 4.49
C PHE A 81 -12.01 -7.75 3.83
N ASN A 82 -12.88 -8.54 3.21
CA ASN A 82 -14.22 -8.09 2.86
C ASN A 82 -15.06 -7.88 4.15
N ILE A 83 -15.86 -6.80 4.18
CA ILE A 83 -16.63 -6.38 5.36
C ILE A 83 -17.77 -7.35 5.75
N ASN A 84 -18.17 -8.28 4.88
CA ASN A 84 -19.00 -9.42 5.32
C ASN A 84 -18.36 -10.23 6.47
N LYS A 85 -17.04 -10.10 6.70
CA LYS A 85 -16.33 -10.63 7.88
C LYS A 85 -15.98 -9.56 8.92
N ALA A 86 -15.93 -8.28 8.55
CA ALA A 86 -15.62 -7.16 9.45
C ALA A 86 -16.81 -6.72 10.31
N LEU A 87 -18.04 -7.11 9.97
CA LEU A 87 -19.21 -6.94 10.86
C LEU A 87 -19.13 -7.77 12.16
N ASN A 88 -18.18 -8.70 12.27
CA ASN A 88 -17.79 -9.34 13.54
C ASN A 88 -16.68 -8.56 14.29
N MET A 89 -16.28 -7.38 13.82
CA MET A 89 -15.41 -6.47 14.58
C MET A 89 -16.26 -5.67 15.55
N GLN A 90 -15.80 -5.61 16.80
CA GLN A 90 -16.50 -4.97 17.92
C GLN A 90 -16.78 -3.46 17.69
N TYR A 91 -16.16 -2.84 16.67
CA TYR A 91 -16.31 -1.44 16.27
C TYR A 91 -16.11 -1.29 14.75
N PRO A 92 -17.18 -1.31 13.92
CA PRO A 92 -17.04 -1.05 12.49
C PRO A 92 -16.65 0.42 12.25
N PRO A 93 -15.75 0.72 11.30
CA PRO A 93 -15.40 2.09 10.94
C PRO A 93 -16.63 2.83 10.33
N PRO A 94 -16.67 4.18 10.40
CA PRO A 94 -17.76 4.97 9.84
C PRO A 94 -17.87 4.67 8.34
N ILE A 95 -19.09 4.32 7.92
CA ILE A 95 -19.35 3.42 6.79
C ILE A 95 -19.15 4.08 5.42
N GLU A 96 -19.17 5.42 5.32
CA GLU A 96 -19.26 6.07 4.01
C GLU A 96 -17.92 6.27 3.28
N TYR A 97 -16.77 6.37 3.96
CA TYR A 97 -15.49 6.73 3.30
C TYR A 97 -14.25 6.02 3.87
N TRP A 98 -14.32 4.70 4.05
CA TRP A 98 -13.16 3.88 4.46
C TRP A 98 -12.72 2.92 3.35
N PHE A 99 -11.41 2.87 3.09
CA PHE A 99 -10.79 1.92 2.16
C PHE A 99 -9.40 1.49 2.62
N TYR A 100 -9.01 0.27 2.25
CA TYR A 100 -7.61 -0.15 2.34
C TYR A 100 -6.80 0.49 1.22
N TYR A 101 -5.54 0.81 1.50
CA TYR A 101 -4.69 1.50 0.54
C TYR A 101 -3.21 1.18 0.72
N TYR A 102 -2.48 1.11 -0.40
CA TYR A 102 -1.02 1.09 -0.44
C TYR A 102 -0.51 1.72 -1.74
N GLU A 103 0.74 2.19 -1.71
CA GLU A 103 1.41 2.78 -2.88
C GLU A 103 2.77 2.14 -3.12
N ILE A 104 3.19 2.15 -4.38
CA ILE A 104 4.55 1.87 -4.80
C ILE A 104 5.18 3.11 -5.40
N THR A 105 6.46 3.35 -5.11
CA THR A 105 7.29 4.34 -5.80
C THR A 105 8.34 3.62 -6.63
N ILE A 106 8.48 3.99 -7.90
CA ILE A 106 9.49 3.39 -8.78
C ILE A 106 10.85 4.03 -8.49
N SER A 107 11.77 3.24 -7.94
CA SER A 107 13.15 3.69 -7.66
C SER A 107 14.11 3.41 -8.83
N SER A 108 13.83 2.39 -9.65
CA SER A 108 14.60 2.08 -10.85
C SER A 108 13.77 1.27 -11.85
N ASN A 109 13.82 1.65 -13.12
CA ASN A 109 13.25 0.90 -14.23
C ASN A 109 14.04 1.21 -15.53
N PRO A 110 15.24 0.64 -15.70
CA PRO A 110 16.14 0.99 -16.80
C PRO A 110 15.60 0.62 -18.19
N ASN A 111 14.63 -0.30 -18.25
CA ASN A 111 14.02 -0.77 -19.50
C ASN A 111 12.51 -0.47 -19.55
N ASN A 112 12.09 0.75 -19.18
CA ASN A 112 10.67 1.13 -19.08
C ASN A 112 9.83 0.92 -20.36
N ASP A 113 10.45 0.77 -21.52
CA ASP A 113 9.73 0.46 -22.76
C ASP A 113 9.43 -1.04 -22.95
N LYS A 114 10.01 -1.91 -22.09
CA LYS A 114 9.87 -3.37 -22.15
C LYS A 114 9.40 -3.98 -20.84
N THR A 115 9.82 -3.41 -19.71
CA THR A 115 9.42 -3.85 -18.37
C THR A 115 7.99 -3.38 -18.11
N ILE A 116 7.10 -4.35 -17.90
CA ILE A 116 5.76 -4.11 -17.38
C ILE A 116 5.82 -4.29 -15.87
N ILE A 117 5.38 -3.26 -15.15
CA ILE A 117 5.14 -3.29 -13.71
C ILE A 117 3.62 -3.29 -13.52
N ALA A 118 3.13 -4.10 -12.59
CA ALA A 118 1.72 -4.18 -12.28
C ALA A 118 1.48 -4.13 -10.77
N ILE A 119 0.49 -3.34 -10.35
CA ILE A 119 0.03 -3.23 -8.96
C ILE A 119 -1.45 -3.62 -8.89
N GLY A 120 -1.85 -4.35 -7.85
CA GLY A 120 -3.27 -4.64 -7.64
C GLY A 120 -3.53 -5.67 -6.56
N LEU A 121 -4.58 -6.46 -6.75
CA LEU A 121 -5.11 -7.36 -5.74
C LEU A 121 -5.30 -8.74 -6.36
N ALA A 122 -4.97 -9.79 -5.61
CA ALA A 122 -5.23 -11.15 -6.03
C ALA A 122 -5.63 -12.01 -4.83
N THR A 123 -6.40 -13.08 -5.06
CA THR A 123 -6.68 -14.06 -4.01
C THR A 123 -5.47 -14.95 -3.74
N LYS A 124 -5.47 -15.68 -2.62
CA LYS A 124 -4.31 -16.47 -2.16
C LYS A 124 -3.82 -17.53 -3.16
N ASN A 125 -4.72 -18.12 -3.94
CA ASN A 125 -4.39 -19.22 -4.86
C ASN A 125 -4.10 -18.73 -6.29
N TYR A 126 -3.79 -17.44 -6.46
CA TYR A 126 -3.49 -16.86 -7.76
C TYR A 126 -2.16 -17.37 -8.34
N SER A 127 -2.09 -17.49 -9.67
CA SER A 127 -0.89 -17.93 -10.36
C SER A 127 0.25 -16.91 -10.19
N ILE A 128 1.33 -17.32 -9.57
CA ILE A 128 2.50 -16.48 -9.33
C ILE A 128 3.33 -16.17 -10.59
N ASN A 129 3.05 -16.83 -11.71
CA ASN A 129 3.73 -16.63 -13.01
C ASN A 129 2.89 -15.78 -13.97
N ARG A 130 1.98 -14.96 -13.45
CA ARG A 130 1.15 -14.02 -14.20
C ARG A 130 1.14 -12.69 -13.45
N LEU A 131 1.06 -11.58 -14.18
CA LEU A 131 0.85 -10.27 -13.57
C LEU A 131 -0.55 -10.18 -12.93
N PRO A 132 -0.77 -9.36 -11.89
CA PRO A 132 -2.09 -9.14 -11.31
C PRO A 132 -3.12 -8.72 -12.38
N GLY A 133 -4.33 -9.28 -12.32
CA GLY A 133 -5.41 -9.03 -13.28
C GLY A 133 -5.43 -10.00 -14.47
N CYS A 134 -4.30 -10.68 -14.75
CA CYS A 134 -4.14 -11.52 -15.94
C CYS A 134 -4.76 -12.93 -15.85
N ASP A 135 -5.29 -13.31 -14.69
CA ASP A 135 -5.91 -14.61 -14.42
C ASP A 135 -7.05 -14.43 -13.39
N THR A 136 -7.81 -15.49 -13.17
CA THR A 136 -9.03 -15.47 -12.35
C THR A 136 -8.76 -15.02 -10.91
N HIS A 137 -9.73 -14.31 -10.35
CA HIS A 137 -9.72 -13.77 -9.00
C HIS A 137 -8.55 -12.82 -8.73
N SER A 138 -8.30 -11.90 -9.68
CA SER A 138 -7.31 -10.84 -9.54
C SER A 138 -7.65 -9.59 -10.32
N VAL A 139 -7.15 -8.46 -9.85
CA VAL A 139 -7.25 -7.14 -10.48
C VAL A 139 -5.85 -6.53 -10.52
N GLY A 140 -5.48 -5.88 -11.63
CA GLY A 140 -4.20 -5.18 -11.74
C GLY A 140 -4.27 -3.94 -12.62
N PHE A 141 -3.42 -2.96 -12.31
CA PHE A 141 -3.15 -1.79 -13.12
C PHE A 141 -1.72 -1.90 -13.66
N HIS A 142 -1.56 -1.86 -14.98
CA HIS A 142 -0.33 -2.18 -15.69
C HIS A 142 0.33 -0.92 -16.29
N SER A 143 1.66 -0.89 -16.25
CA SER A 143 2.44 0.30 -16.58
C SER A 143 2.56 0.60 -18.06
N ASP A 144 2.54 -0.42 -18.92
CA ASP A 144 2.82 -0.35 -20.36
C ASP A 144 1.89 0.59 -21.13
N GLU A 145 0.58 0.38 -21.01
CA GLU A 145 -0.45 1.17 -21.71
C GLU A 145 -1.36 1.93 -20.72
N GLY A 146 -1.12 1.83 -19.41
CA GLY A 146 -2.00 2.42 -18.40
C GLY A 146 -3.37 1.73 -18.35
N ARG A 147 -3.40 0.41 -18.54
CA ARG A 147 -4.64 -0.38 -18.57
C ARG A 147 -4.88 -1.13 -17.26
N THR A 148 -6.14 -1.34 -16.95
CA THR A 148 -6.56 -2.23 -15.87
C THR A 148 -6.97 -3.59 -16.42
N PHE A 149 -6.76 -4.63 -15.63
CA PHE A 149 -7.07 -6.02 -15.97
C PHE A 149 -7.84 -6.65 -14.82
N HIS A 150 -8.87 -7.42 -15.13
CA HIS A 150 -9.60 -8.24 -14.15
C HIS A 150 -10.03 -9.56 -14.78
N ASN A 151 -9.46 -10.67 -14.31
CA ASN A 151 -9.73 -12.02 -14.79
C ASN A 151 -9.58 -12.19 -16.31
N GLU A 152 -8.67 -11.44 -16.95
CA GLU A 152 -8.55 -11.42 -18.42
C GLU A 152 -7.10 -11.55 -18.88
N GLY A 153 -6.87 -12.24 -20.01
CA GLY A 153 -5.51 -12.62 -20.39
C GLY A 153 -4.67 -11.52 -21.06
N TYR A 154 -5.26 -10.69 -21.93
CA TYR A 154 -4.47 -9.95 -22.94
C TYR A 154 -4.98 -8.55 -23.30
N THR A 155 -6.27 -8.25 -23.13
CA THR A 155 -6.84 -7.00 -23.66
C THR A 155 -6.81 -5.85 -22.67
N GLY A 156 -7.23 -6.06 -21.42
CA GLY A 156 -7.35 -4.99 -20.44
C GLY A 156 -8.39 -3.94 -20.83
N SER A 157 -8.65 -3.00 -19.92
CA SER A 157 -9.48 -1.82 -20.14
C SER A 157 -8.63 -0.56 -20.09
N LYS A 158 -8.85 0.37 -21.03
CA LYS A 158 -8.21 1.69 -20.98
C LYS A 158 -8.64 2.41 -19.70
N TYR A 159 -7.67 2.91 -18.94
CA TYR A 159 -7.94 3.51 -17.64
C TYR A 159 -7.15 4.80 -17.42
N ALA A 160 -5.85 4.81 -17.72
CA ALA A 160 -4.98 5.97 -17.61
C ALA A 160 -3.96 6.01 -18.75
N GLU A 161 -3.03 6.96 -18.66
CA GLU A 161 -1.82 6.99 -19.50
C GLU A 161 -0.76 6.00 -19.01
N LYS A 162 0.21 5.70 -19.89
CA LYS A 162 1.40 4.92 -19.56
C LYS A 162 2.14 5.52 -18.37
N TRP A 163 2.58 4.66 -17.45
CA TRP A 163 3.47 5.02 -16.33
C TRP A 163 4.68 4.08 -16.32
N GLY A 164 5.57 4.23 -15.34
CA GLY A 164 6.72 3.34 -15.17
C GLY A 164 8.07 4.07 -15.06
N LYS A 165 8.05 5.40 -15.06
CA LYS A 165 9.25 6.23 -14.92
C LYS A 165 9.71 6.24 -13.47
N VAL A 166 11.00 6.48 -13.27
CA VAL A 166 11.56 6.69 -11.93
C VAL A 166 10.82 7.85 -11.26
N ASN A 167 10.48 7.67 -9.98
CA ASN A 167 9.67 8.53 -9.12
C ASN A 167 8.16 8.54 -9.38
N ASP A 168 7.64 7.79 -10.37
CA ASP A 168 6.19 7.57 -10.44
C ASP A 168 5.72 6.88 -9.15
N VAL A 169 4.61 7.36 -8.59
CA VAL A 169 3.95 6.80 -7.42
C VAL A 169 2.58 6.27 -7.82
N ILE A 170 2.36 4.97 -7.70
CA ILE A 170 1.11 4.32 -8.08
C ILE A 170 0.45 3.69 -6.86
N GLY A 171 -0.81 4.02 -6.63
CA GLY A 171 -1.60 3.50 -5.52
C GLY A 171 -2.68 2.53 -5.93
N CYS A 172 -3.06 1.66 -5.02
CA CYS A 172 -4.19 0.76 -5.16
C CYS A 172 -5.07 0.82 -3.91
N GLY A 173 -6.35 1.14 -4.13
CA GLY A 173 -7.37 1.24 -3.10
C GLY A 173 -8.46 0.18 -3.24
N TYR A 174 -8.95 -0.32 -2.10
CA TYR A 174 -10.06 -1.26 -2.01
C TYR A 174 -11.08 -0.81 -0.97
N CYS A 175 -12.30 -0.51 -1.42
CA CYS A 175 -13.44 -0.17 -0.57
C CYS A 175 -14.23 -1.46 -0.27
N PRO A 176 -14.13 -2.06 0.93
CA PRO A 176 -14.71 -3.38 1.13
C PRO A 176 -16.23 -3.36 1.30
N ASN A 177 -16.83 -2.19 1.59
CA ASN A 177 -18.28 -2.00 1.70
C ASN A 177 -18.96 -2.11 0.35
N THR A 178 -18.34 -1.53 -0.68
CA THR A 178 -18.90 -1.45 -2.03
C THR A 178 -18.25 -2.43 -3.01
N GLY A 179 -17.17 -3.10 -2.58
CA GLY A 179 -16.35 -3.95 -3.45
C GLY A 179 -15.65 -3.14 -4.55
N GLN A 180 -15.49 -1.82 -4.37
CA GLN A 180 -14.85 -0.96 -5.34
C GLN A 180 -13.34 -1.06 -5.25
N ILE A 181 -12.69 -1.06 -6.40
CA ILE A 181 -11.23 -0.95 -6.54
C ILE A 181 -10.94 0.27 -7.40
N PHE A 182 -9.98 1.07 -6.97
CA PHE A 182 -9.49 2.24 -7.69
C PHE A 182 -7.97 2.30 -7.61
N PHE A 183 -7.38 3.07 -8.52
CA PHE A 183 -5.95 3.33 -8.51
C PHE A 183 -5.68 4.82 -8.48
N THR A 184 -4.46 5.16 -8.10
CA THR A 184 -3.97 6.53 -8.12
C THR A 184 -2.65 6.58 -8.86
N MET A 185 -2.33 7.74 -9.41
CA MET A 185 -1.05 8.00 -10.02
C MET A 185 -0.57 9.39 -9.63
N ASN A 186 0.63 9.44 -9.08
CA ASN A 186 1.32 10.67 -8.65
C ASN A 186 0.45 11.55 -7.73
N GLY A 187 -0.30 10.90 -6.84
CA GLY A 187 -1.18 11.54 -5.86
C GLY A 187 -2.57 11.94 -6.39
N LYS A 188 -2.92 11.57 -7.62
CA LYS A 188 -4.25 11.83 -8.20
C LYS A 188 -5.07 10.54 -8.29
N ASN A 189 -6.32 10.60 -7.87
CA ASN A 189 -7.28 9.50 -8.05
C ASN A 189 -7.67 9.38 -9.54
N LEU A 190 -7.61 8.16 -10.09
CA LEU A 190 -7.92 7.86 -11.50
C LEU A 190 -9.37 7.40 -11.71
N GLY A 191 -10.19 7.40 -10.66
CA GLY A 191 -11.58 6.96 -10.68
C GLY A 191 -11.73 5.47 -10.37
N ILE A 192 -12.98 4.99 -10.31
CA ILE A 192 -13.26 3.59 -9.99
C ILE A 192 -12.92 2.70 -11.20
N ALA A 193 -12.04 1.71 -10.99
CA ALA A 193 -11.68 0.74 -12.02
C ALA A 193 -12.70 -0.40 -12.09
N TYR A 194 -13.13 -0.91 -10.93
CA TYR A 194 -14.11 -2.00 -10.83
C TYR A 194 -15.00 -1.82 -9.61
N THR A 195 -16.19 -2.41 -9.66
CA THR A 195 -17.19 -2.40 -8.58
C THR A 195 -17.63 -3.81 -8.22
N SER A 196 -18.24 -3.98 -7.05
CA SER A 196 -18.90 -5.24 -6.64
C SER A 196 -17.96 -6.46 -6.59
N LEU A 197 -16.67 -6.26 -6.31
CA LEU A 197 -15.68 -7.34 -6.16
C LEU A 197 -15.37 -7.61 -4.68
N PHE A 198 -15.80 -8.77 -4.21
CA PHE A 198 -15.97 -9.08 -2.79
C PHE A 198 -15.10 -10.27 -2.33
N TYR A 199 -13.78 -10.18 -2.52
CA TYR A 199 -12.83 -11.24 -2.17
C TYR A 199 -11.98 -10.89 -0.95
N ASN A 200 -11.35 -11.90 -0.35
CA ASN A 200 -10.22 -11.67 0.56
C ASN A 200 -8.99 -11.38 -0.30
N TRP A 201 -8.69 -10.09 -0.44
CA TRP A 201 -7.69 -9.60 -1.36
C TRP A 201 -6.32 -9.56 -0.72
N TYR A 202 -5.29 -9.99 -1.41
CA TYR A 202 -3.91 -9.75 -1.01
C TYR A 202 -3.32 -8.64 -1.89
N PRO A 203 -2.76 -7.56 -1.31
CA PRO A 203 -1.93 -6.62 -2.04
C PRO A 203 -0.87 -7.37 -2.82
N THR A 204 -0.80 -7.08 -4.11
CA THR A 204 -0.02 -7.83 -5.07
C THR A 204 0.75 -6.88 -5.97
N ILE A 205 2.01 -7.20 -6.24
CA ILE A 205 2.86 -6.49 -7.20
C ILE A 205 3.47 -7.53 -8.13
N GLY A 206 3.55 -7.23 -9.42
CA GLY A 206 4.24 -8.06 -10.39
C GLY A 206 5.14 -7.24 -11.32
N SER A 207 6.09 -7.94 -11.93
CA SER A 207 6.94 -7.42 -13.00
C SER A 207 7.30 -8.54 -13.96
N ASN A 208 7.46 -8.23 -15.25
CA ASN A 208 8.02 -9.16 -16.23
C ASN A 208 9.51 -8.92 -16.52
N GLY A 209 10.08 -7.88 -15.92
CA GLY A 209 11.45 -7.42 -16.17
C GLY A 209 12.15 -6.89 -14.92
N PHE A 210 13.31 -6.26 -15.13
CA PHE A 210 14.09 -5.68 -14.07
C PHE A 210 13.53 -4.32 -13.62
N CYS A 211 13.22 -4.20 -12.33
CA CYS A 211 12.83 -2.94 -11.71
C CYS A 211 13.09 -2.97 -10.20
N SER A 212 13.07 -1.79 -9.56
CA SER A 212 13.11 -1.66 -8.10
C SER A 212 12.05 -0.68 -7.62
N LEU A 213 11.35 -1.04 -6.56
CA LEU A 213 10.19 -0.36 -6.03
C LEU A 213 10.36 -0.12 -4.52
N ASN A 214 9.89 1.01 -4.03
CA ASN A 214 9.65 1.23 -2.61
C ASN A 214 8.16 1.07 -2.34
N VAL A 215 7.78 0.41 -1.24
CA VAL A 215 6.38 0.20 -0.89
C VAL A 215 6.03 0.99 0.36
N ASN A 216 4.93 1.73 0.27
CA ASN A 216 4.27 2.34 1.41
C ASN A 216 2.94 1.62 1.66
N PHE A 217 2.84 0.93 2.80
CA PHE A 217 1.61 0.31 3.27
C PHE A 217 0.79 1.25 4.17
N GLY A 218 1.32 2.43 4.51
CA GLY A 218 0.79 3.37 5.49
C GLY A 218 1.77 3.68 6.62
N GLN A 219 3.00 3.16 6.57
CA GLN A 219 4.04 3.49 7.56
C GLN A 219 4.62 4.90 7.37
N LYS A 220 4.34 5.56 6.24
CA LYS A 220 4.62 6.98 5.96
C LYS A 220 3.38 7.62 5.34
N GLU A 221 3.36 8.95 5.27
CA GLU A 221 2.32 9.65 4.49
C GLU A 221 2.30 9.17 3.03
N PHE A 222 1.09 9.05 2.48
CA PHE A 222 0.90 8.74 1.07
C PHE A 222 1.10 9.97 0.19
N LYS A 223 1.38 9.72 -1.09
CA LYS A 223 1.35 10.77 -2.11
C LYS A 223 -0.10 11.19 -2.39
N TYR A 224 -1.04 10.24 -2.40
CA TYR A 224 -2.47 10.52 -2.40
C TYR A 224 -2.92 10.92 -0.99
N LYS A 225 -3.13 12.21 -0.76
CA LYS A 225 -3.32 12.77 0.58
C LYS A 225 -4.62 12.33 1.24
N GLU A 226 -5.65 12.05 0.45
CA GLU A 226 -6.94 11.56 0.92
C GLU A 226 -6.87 10.14 1.49
N ALA A 227 -5.78 9.40 1.23
CA ALA A 227 -5.50 8.12 1.88
C ALA A 227 -4.71 8.27 3.19
N ASN A 228 -4.31 9.47 3.60
CA ASN A 228 -3.66 9.64 4.90
C ASN A 228 -4.64 9.26 6.03
N GLY A 229 -4.15 8.48 6.99
CA GLY A 229 -5.01 7.83 8.00
C GLY A 229 -5.59 6.49 7.55
N MET A 230 -5.36 6.06 6.30
CA MET A 230 -5.67 4.72 5.79
C MET A 230 -4.42 3.82 5.79
N SER A 231 -4.61 2.52 5.61
CA SER A 231 -3.54 1.54 5.35
C SER A 231 -4.07 0.19 4.92
N VAL A 232 -3.17 -0.73 4.58
CA VAL A 232 -3.50 -2.17 4.43
C VAL A 232 -3.99 -2.81 5.72
N ALA A 233 -3.63 -2.27 6.89
CA ALA A 233 -4.01 -2.79 8.21
C ALA A 233 -5.35 -2.23 8.74
N GLY A 234 -6.00 -1.35 7.99
CA GLY A 234 -7.15 -0.57 8.49
C GLY A 234 -6.79 0.89 8.74
N ILE A 235 -7.71 1.62 9.40
CA ILE A 235 -7.49 3.02 9.80
C ILE A 235 -6.24 3.14 10.68
N ILE A 236 -5.34 4.07 10.36
CA ILE A 236 -4.12 4.33 11.12
C ILE A 236 -4.30 5.38 12.22
N SER A 237 -5.28 6.29 12.16
CA SER A 237 -5.33 7.40 13.13
C SER A 237 -6.36 7.25 14.26
N GLN A 238 -5.94 7.71 15.43
CA GLN A 238 -6.77 7.97 16.62
C GLN A 238 -7.81 9.07 16.37
N GLU A 239 -7.58 9.92 15.38
CA GLU A 239 -8.46 11.00 14.95
C GLU A 239 -9.79 10.49 14.37
N LEU A 240 -9.78 9.34 13.70
CA LEU A 240 -11.00 8.65 13.26
C LEU A 240 -11.72 7.94 14.41
N LEU A 241 -11.01 7.50 15.46
CA LEU A 241 -11.66 7.05 16.69
C LEU A 241 -12.38 8.20 17.39
N ASN A 242 -11.74 9.38 17.47
CA ASN A 242 -12.34 10.58 18.05
C ASN A 242 -13.54 11.10 17.24
N LYS A 243 -13.47 11.10 15.91
CA LYS A 243 -14.63 11.43 15.05
C LYS A 243 -15.77 10.44 15.17
N VAL A 244 -15.47 9.16 15.40
CA VAL A 244 -16.50 8.13 15.67
C VAL A 244 -17.18 8.38 17.01
N GLU A 245 -16.43 8.76 18.04
CA GLU A 245 -17.00 9.13 19.35
C GLU A 245 -17.88 10.39 19.26
N GLU A 246 -17.45 11.42 18.53
CA GLU A 246 -18.26 12.63 18.29
C GLU A 246 -19.58 12.31 17.57
N ILE A 247 -19.56 11.45 16.55
CA ILE A 247 -20.78 11.04 15.81
C ILE A 247 -21.75 10.28 16.74
N ILE A 248 -21.24 9.43 17.63
CA ILE A 248 -22.06 8.64 18.58
C ILE A 248 -22.70 9.53 19.66
N ASP A 249 -22.06 10.63 20.05
CA ASP A 249 -22.60 11.55 21.06
C ASP A 249 -23.67 12.50 20.49
N VAL A 250 -23.61 12.82 19.19
CA VAL A 250 -24.64 13.62 18.50
C VAL A 250 -25.97 12.85 18.37
N ASP A 251 -25.93 11.53 18.25
CA ASP A 251 -27.11 10.67 18.20
C ASP A 251 -27.78 10.46 19.58
N LYS A 252 -27.22 10.99 20.68
CA LYS A 252 -27.84 10.98 22.02
C LYS A 252 -28.58 12.28 22.36
N LEU A 253 -28.69 13.20 21.41
CA LEU A 253 -29.32 14.52 21.59
C LEU A 253 -30.64 14.70 20.84
N ASN A 254 -31.25 13.64 20.30
CA ASN A 254 -32.60 13.66 19.73
C ASN A 254 -33.52 12.62 20.38
#